data_AF-A0A0P1B9G7-F1
#
_entry.id   AF-A0A0P1B9G7-F1
#
_cell.length_a   1.000
_cell.length_b   1.000
_cell.length_c   1.000
_cell.angle_alpha   90.00
_cell.angle_beta   90.00
_cell.angle_gamma   90.00
#
_symmetry.space_group_name_H-M   'P 1'
#
loop_
_entity.id
_entity.type
_entity.pdbx_description
1 polymer ?
#
loop_
_entity_poly.entity_id
_entity_poly.type
_entity_poly.pdbx_seq_one_letter_code
_entity_poly.pdbx_strand_id
1 'polypeptide(L)'
;MSRWIGPSRRRDANVAPWSDRPTPAQSDASTFEAYITGASSSAPSQDATSTSEAGKVPNLSPAALQELNMLRRAGHVYQEALRRNKDVQDLLNRALVASDLDIKELQDLETSLDFATYLAEEGTKKRIVEQSNPPLLPLFDELDAEIPVLRKDCQDQMDLRDFVLSNPWSEAESLRLKEVTLKECQRATSRVLLSRYRDRVWSQVSSKSAPDVIQVSLPAWARTHKTLLNTGRSGLREDVETDEEEEDGFDWEHVSNQMGLAKTPEECRTRWIMNDRPGISSDPWKDEEVKRLIGIVQRLQGAEEDWDWEQVAKELGTNRIGSECLMTYACNDANPANESLDYTKEEDLRILQQAQIWSESSSSLVAERSCPHRLPVNLSLHYAHKLRAATQETSPVRWEDGRRHEIVLQCVKVQIEAYNSRAKGSNDLLGLSLPAAAVENLTGNRAIRQRIRNHYAALAEKLNWHEVARQVDGMSWKRCKRHWIAHFVEVGITQMCEDVEAEGGVNRPQREAKRKREEWQDDASTPGMEGRPEVDASVPVLQTERPWAPHEDAMIHKYRPGKRSNAAIAKMLRTGRSGAEVAARWEVLKARARDASARQLESAPSDQTS
;
A
#
# COMPACT_ATOMS: atom_id res chain seq x y z
N MET A 1 -23.27 55.72 -11.85
CA MET A 1 -24.57 55.14 -11.46
C MET A 1 -24.38 54.44 -10.14
N SER A 2 -24.84 55.04 -9.05
CA SER A 2 -24.71 54.55 -7.68
C SER A 2 -26.03 53.89 -7.27
N ARG A 3 -26.02 52.62 -6.84
CA ARG A 3 -27.12 51.97 -6.10
C ARG A 3 -26.49 51.04 -5.05
N TRP A 4 -26.56 51.43 -3.78
CA TRP A 4 -27.58 51.04 -2.77
C TRP A 4 -27.22 49.70 -2.11
N ILE A 5 -26.53 49.77 -0.99
CA ILE A 5 -26.49 48.71 0.03
C ILE A 5 -27.03 49.35 1.31
N GLY A 6 -28.17 48.84 1.79
CA GLY A 6 -28.79 49.25 3.05
C GLY A 6 -28.14 48.54 4.26
N PRO A 7 -28.23 49.11 5.46
CA PRO A 7 -27.48 48.61 6.62
C PRO A 7 -28.19 47.44 7.33
N SER A 8 -27.43 46.37 7.60
CA SER A 8 -27.84 45.26 8.46
C SER A 8 -28.09 45.71 9.89
N ARG A 9 -29.29 45.41 10.41
CA ARG A 9 -29.65 45.56 11.82
C ARG A 9 -28.93 44.49 12.65
N ARG A 10 -28.02 44.91 13.52
CA ARG A 10 -27.59 44.10 14.68
C ARG A 10 -28.80 43.94 15.63
N ARG A 11 -29.12 42.71 16.00
CA ARG A 11 -29.98 42.42 17.16
C ARG A 11 -29.07 41.99 18.30
N ASP A 12 -29.07 42.78 19.36
CA ASP A 12 -28.44 42.43 20.62
C ASP A 12 -29.26 41.31 21.27
N ALA A 13 -28.65 40.14 21.45
CA ALA A 13 -29.19 39.04 22.23
C ALA A 13 -28.80 39.25 23.71
N ASN A 14 -29.76 39.72 24.50
CA ASN A 14 -29.67 39.75 25.96
C ASN A 14 -29.68 38.31 26.49
N VAL A 15 -28.54 37.83 27.00
CA VAL A 15 -28.43 36.56 27.74
C VAL A 15 -28.68 36.86 29.21
N ALA A 16 -29.79 36.36 29.75
CA ALA A 16 -30.08 36.38 31.18
C ALA A 16 -29.31 35.27 31.93
N PRO A 17 -28.84 35.50 33.17
CA PRO A 17 -28.05 34.52 33.90
C PRO A 17 -28.93 33.42 34.48
N TRP A 18 -28.53 32.17 34.25
CA TRP A 18 -29.09 31.00 34.91
C TRP A 18 -28.44 30.85 36.30
N SER A 19 -29.05 31.45 37.31
CA SER A 19 -28.79 31.13 38.71
C SER A 19 -30.08 30.60 39.32
N ASP A 20 -30.13 29.28 39.56
CA ASP A 20 -30.77 28.62 40.70
C ASP A 20 -31.12 27.15 40.36
N ARG A 21 -30.25 26.23 40.77
CA ARG A 21 -30.62 24.84 41.03
C ARG A 21 -30.19 24.47 42.45
N PRO A 22 -31.02 23.72 43.21
CA PRO A 22 -30.70 23.36 44.57
C PRO A 22 -29.68 22.21 44.61
N THR A 23 -28.69 22.37 45.48
CA THR A 23 -27.71 21.35 45.88
C THR A 23 -28.41 20.14 46.52
N PRO A 24 -28.10 18.90 46.12
CA PRO A 24 -28.52 17.74 46.89
C PRO A 24 -27.60 17.57 48.11
N ALA A 25 -28.22 17.25 49.24
CA ALA A 25 -27.61 17.07 50.54
C ALA A 25 -26.44 16.06 50.50
N GLN A 26 -25.31 16.46 51.09
CA GLN A 26 -24.22 15.57 51.46
C GLN A 26 -24.72 14.58 52.53
N SER A 27 -24.86 13.32 52.15
CA SER A 27 -24.95 12.21 53.11
C SER A 27 -23.59 11.54 53.22
N ASP A 28 -23.12 11.42 54.46
CA ASP A 28 -21.82 10.93 54.89
C ASP A 28 -21.39 9.61 54.24
N ALA A 29 -20.38 9.67 53.38
CA ALA A 29 -19.71 8.51 52.78
C ALA A 29 -18.50 8.01 53.60
N SER A 30 -18.26 8.55 54.81
CA SER A 30 -17.06 8.20 55.61
C SER A 30 -17.18 6.90 56.41
N THR A 31 -18.36 6.28 56.49
CA THR A 31 -18.57 5.09 57.34
C THR A 31 -18.34 3.77 56.62
N PHE A 32 -18.21 3.75 55.28
CA PHE A 32 -18.11 2.50 54.51
C PHE A 32 -16.67 2.10 54.13
N GLU A 33 -15.74 3.07 54.05
CA GLU A 33 -14.33 2.75 53.72
C GLU A 33 -13.55 2.11 54.89
N ALA A 34 -13.99 2.30 56.13
CA ALA A 34 -13.30 1.74 57.31
C ALA A 34 -13.48 0.20 57.47
N TYR A 35 -14.39 -0.43 56.72
CA TYR A 35 -14.67 -1.87 56.86
C TYR A 35 -13.95 -2.75 55.83
N ILE A 36 -13.39 -2.17 54.76
CA ILE A 36 -12.80 -2.94 53.64
C ILE A 36 -11.27 -2.87 53.60
N THR A 37 -10.64 -1.84 54.18
CA THR A 37 -9.18 -1.71 54.22
C THR A 37 -8.59 -2.24 55.54
N GLY A 38 -8.80 -3.52 55.80
CA GLY A 38 -8.02 -4.28 56.79
C GLY A 38 -6.60 -4.53 56.29
N ALA A 39 -5.79 -3.47 56.17
CA ALA A 39 -4.38 -3.54 55.79
C ALA A 39 -3.49 -3.65 57.02
N SER A 40 -2.86 -4.82 57.12
CA SER A 40 -1.80 -5.23 58.03
C SER A 40 -0.61 -4.27 58.05
N SER A 41 -0.34 -3.63 59.19
CA SER A 41 1.03 -3.27 59.59
C SER A 41 1.14 -3.03 61.10
N SER A 42 1.60 -4.03 61.84
CA SER A 42 2.51 -3.87 62.99
C SER A 42 2.79 -5.24 63.62
N ALA A 43 4.01 -5.74 63.47
CA ALA A 43 4.55 -6.74 64.39
C ALA A 43 4.70 -6.09 65.77
N PRO A 44 4.35 -6.82 66.84
CA PRO A 44 5.41 -7.13 67.79
C PRO A 44 5.39 -8.56 68.29
N SER A 45 6.61 -9.03 68.56
CA SER A 45 7.05 -9.97 69.60
C SER A 45 6.17 -11.15 69.99
N GLN A 46 6.78 -12.32 69.82
CA GLN A 46 6.45 -13.60 70.43
C GLN A 46 6.19 -13.46 71.93
N ASP A 47 5.03 -13.93 72.38
CA ASP A 47 4.85 -14.94 73.44
C ASP A 47 3.41 -14.88 73.98
N ALA A 48 2.58 -15.87 73.61
CA ALA A 48 1.52 -16.41 74.45
C ALA A 48 0.87 -17.61 73.76
N THR A 49 1.02 -18.76 74.40
CA THR A 49 0.26 -19.98 74.18
C THR A 49 -1.24 -19.80 74.44
N SER A 50 -2.05 -20.67 73.84
CA SER A 50 -3.45 -21.02 74.19
C SER A 50 -4.58 -20.25 73.50
N THR A 51 -5.20 -20.88 72.49
CA THR A 51 -6.54 -21.51 72.49
C THR A 51 -7.12 -21.46 71.07
N SER A 52 -7.17 -22.63 70.43
CA SER A 52 -7.74 -22.78 69.09
C SER A 52 -9.27 -22.91 69.17
N GLU A 53 -9.98 -21.79 69.09
CA GLU A 53 -11.36 -21.80 68.59
C GLU A 53 -11.34 -21.52 67.09
N ALA A 54 -11.17 -22.59 66.32
CA ALA A 54 -11.39 -22.56 64.88
C ALA A 54 -12.89 -22.31 64.63
N GLY A 55 -13.24 -21.03 64.44
CA GLY A 55 -14.58 -20.61 64.06
C GLY A 55 -15.04 -21.37 62.81
N LYS A 56 -16.01 -22.26 62.98
CA LYS A 56 -16.74 -22.91 61.90
C LYS A 56 -17.28 -21.82 60.97
N VAL A 57 -16.69 -21.69 59.78
CA VAL A 57 -17.25 -20.89 58.70
C VAL A 57 -18.67 -21.42 58.45
N PRO A 58 -19.71 -20.57 58.51
CA PRO A 58 -21.07 -21.02 58.29
C PRO A 58 -21.17 -21.62 56.88
N ASN A 59 -21.69 -22.85 56.79
CA ASN A 59 -21.98 -23.51 55.52
C ASN A 59 -23.04 -22.71 54.77
N LEU A 60 -22.59 -21.78 53.92
CA LEU A 60 -23.43 -21.05 53.00
C LEU A 60 -24.04 -22.03 52.00
N SER A 61 -25.32 -21.86 51.70
CA SER A 61 -26.00 -22.68 50.70
C SER A 61 -25.38 -22.46 49.31
N PRO A 62 -25.43 -23.45 48.40
CA PRO A 62 -24.94 -23.28 47.02
C PRO A 62 -25.55 -22.06 46.31
N ALA A 63 -26.81 -21.72 46.63
CA ALA A 63 -27.48 -20.53 46.10
C ALA A 63 -26.83 -19.22 46.60
N ALA A 64 -26.51 -19.12 47.89
CA ALA A 64 -25.82 -17.97 48.45
C ALA A 64 -24.39 -17.81 47.88
N LEU A 65 -23.70 -18.91 47.61
CA LEU A 65 -22.41 -18.90 46.90
C LEU A 65 -22.52 -18.41 45.46
N GLN A 66 -23.58 -18.80 44.74
CA GLN A 66 -23.84 -18.33 43.39
C GLN A 66 -24.14 -16.82 43.38
N GLU A 67 -24.96 -16.34 44.31
CA GLU A 67 -25.28 -14.92 44.47
C GLU A 67 -24.04 -14.07 44.82
N LEU A 68 -23.20 -14.54 45.76
CA LEU A 68 -21.94 -13.90 46.09
C LEU A 68 -20.99 -13.80 44.88
N ASN A 69 -20.94 -14.83 44.05
CA ASN A 69 -20.14 -14.82 42.83
C ASN A 69 -20.69 -13.84 41.78
N MET A 70 -22.02 -13.73 41.64
CA MET A 70 -22.63 -12.73 40.77
C MET A 70 -22.32 -11.30 41.24
N LEU A 71 -22.44 -11.04 42.55
CA LEU A 71 -22.09 -9.75 43.14
C LEU A 71 -20.60 -9.42 42.96
N ARG A 72 -19.70 -10.40 43.09
CA ARG A 72 -18.27 -10.21 42.83
C ARG A 72 -18.00 -9.85 41.36
N ARG A 73 -18.66 -10.54 40.41
CA ARG A 73 -18.56 -10.22 38.98
C ARG A 73 -19.11 -8.83 38.66
N ALA A 74 -20.26 -8.47 39.22
CA ALA A 74 -20.84 -7.13 39.08
C ALA A 74 -19.90 -6.06 39.65
N GLY A 75 -19.27 -6.33 40.81
CA GLY A 75 -18.25 -5.47 41.39
C GLY A 75 -17.04 -5.25 40.49
N HIS A 76 -16.54 -6.30 39.82
CA HIS A 76 -15.46 -6.17 38.83
C HIS A 76 -15.86 -5.32 37.62
N VAL A 77 -17.06 -5.54 37.07
CA VAL A 77 -17.58 -4.74 35.93
C VAL A 77 -17.71 -3.27 36.34
N TYR A 78 -18.20 -2.98 37.54
CA TYR A 78 -18.33 -1.62 38.06
C TYR A 78 -16.96 -0.95 38.25
N GLN A 79 -15.97 -1.66 38.80
CA GLN A 79 -14.60 -1.15 38.96
C GLN A 79 -13.93 -0.88 37.61
N GLU A 80 -14.15 -1.72 36.61
CA GLU A 80 -13.64 -1.49 35.26
C GLU A 80 -14.30 -0.28 34.60
N ALA A 81 -15.61 -0.10 34.78
CA ALA A 81 -16.32 1.09 34.31
C ALA A 81 -15.80 2.39 34.96
N LEU A 82 -15.53 2.36 36.28
CA LEU A 82 -14.91 3.50 36.98
C LEU A 82 -13.52 3.82 36.43
N ARG A 83 -12.71 2.79 36.13
CA ARG A 83 -11.39 2.99 35.52
C ARG A 83 -11.50 3.65 34.15
N ARG A 84 -12.40 3.17 33.28
CA ARG A 84 -12.64 3.75 31.96
C ARG A 84 -13.13 5.20 32.04
N ASN A 85 -14.01 5.51 33.01
CA ASN A 85 -14.49 6.87 33.20
C ASN A 85 -13.35 7.82 33.62
N LYS A 86 -12.45 7.35 34.49
CA LYS A 86 -11.23 8.10 34.84
C LYS A 86 -10.33 8.32 33.62
N ASP A 87 -10.11 7.29 32.79
CA ASP A 87 -9.29 7.41 31.58
C ASP A 87 -9.87 8.44 30.59
N VAL A 88 -11.20 8.50 30.47
CA VAL A 88 -11.91 9.52 29.65
C VAL A 88 -11.75 10.92 30.24
N GLN A 89 -11.88 11.09 31.56
CA GLN A 89 -11.65 12.38 32.22
C GLN A 89 -10.21 12.87 32.01
N ASP A 90 -9.23 11.97 32.13
CA ASP A 90 -7.82 12.29 31.89
C ASP A 90 -7.55 12.64 30.41
N LEU A 91 -8.30 12.06 29.47
CA LEU A 91 -8.23 12.42 28.05
C LEU A 91 -8.86 13.80 27.79
N LEU A 92 -10.03 14.08 28.38
CA LEU A 92 -10.70 15.38 28.27
C LEU A 92 -9.84 16.51 28.85
N ASN A 93 -9.22 16.28 30.02
CA ASN A 93 -8.31 17.25 30.62
C ASN A 93 -7.09 17.53 29.74
N ARG A 94 -6.53 16.50 29.10
CA ARG A 94 -5.42 16.68 28.13
C ARG A 94 -5.86 17.47 26.90
N ALA A 95 -7.04 17.21 26.36
CA ALA A 95 -7.60 17.96 25.23
C ALA A 95 -7.83 19.43 25.60
N LEU A 96 -8.33 19.71 26.80
CA LEU A 96 -8.56 21.06 27.29
C LEU A 96 -7.24 21.85 27.45
N VAL A 97 -6.20 21.22 27.99
CA VAL A 97 -4.86 21.82 28.07
C VAL A 97 -4.27 22.08 26.68
N ALA A 98 -4.49 21.18 25.71
CA ALA A 98 -4.05 21.39 24.34
C ALA A 98 -4.77 22.59 23.69
N SER A 99 -6.10 22.71 23.86
CA SER A 99 -6.83 23.86 23.33
C SER A 99 -6.40 25.19 23.94
N ASP A 100 -6.02 25.21 25.23
CA ASP A 100 -5.48 26.42 25.86
C ASP A 100 -4.12 26.85 25.29
N LEU A 101 -3.32 25.89 24.79
CA LEU A 101 -2.07 26.19 24.09
C LEU A 101 -2.36 26.76 22.70
N ASP A 102 -3.27 26.14 21.95
CA ASP A 102 -3.68 26.61 20.62
C ASP A 102 -4.27 28.03 20.68
N ILE A 103 -5.07 28.35 21.72
CA ILE A 103 -5.59 29.70 21.94
C ILE A 103 -4.46 30.72 22.17
N LYS A 104 -3.40 30.35 22.89
CA LYS A 104 -2.25 31.24 23.09
C LYS A 104 -1.48 31.46 21.80
N GLU A 105 -1.27 30.42 21.01
CA GLU A 105 -0.61 30.55 19.70
C GLU A 105 -1.39 31.48 18.78
N LEU A 106 -2.73 31.38 18.76
CA LEU A 106 -3.58 32.30 18.00
C LEU A 106 -3.49 33.75 18.52
N GLN A 107 -3.39 33.97 19.83
CA GLN A 107 -3.20 35.30 20.41
C GLN A 107 -1.82 35.88 20.04
N ASP A 108 -0.77 35.07 20.05
CA ASP A 108 0.57 35.49 19.65
C ASP A 108 0.62 35.87 18.14
N LEU A 109 -0.09 35.12 17.29
CA LEU A 109 -0.27 35.45 15.88
C LEU A 109 -1.06 36.75 15.68
N GLU A 110 -2.14 36.97 16.45
CA GLU A 110 -2.91 38.21 16.41
C GLU A 110 -2.02 39.43 16.75
N THR A 111 -1.22 39.34 17.82
CA THR A 111 -0.29 40.42 18.18
C THR A 111 0.78 40.68 17.11
N SER A 112 1.24 39.62 16.42
CA SER A 112 2.21 39.73 15.33
C SER A 112 1.60 40.40 14.10
N LEU A 113 0.32 40.09 13.80
CA LEU A 113 -0.42 40.71 12.70
C LEU A 113 -0.71 42.19 12.97
N ASP A 114 -1.04 42.55 14.21
CA ASP A 114 -1.23 43.93 14.64
C ASP A 114 0.08 44.73 14.50
N PHE A 115 1.21 44.13 14.88
CA PHE A 115 2.53 44.75 14.72
C PHE A 115 2.92 44.95 13.25
N ALA A 116 2.67 43.95 12.40
CA ALA A 116 2.89 44.06 10.96
C ALA A 116 2.03 45.16 10.32
N THR A 117 0.77 45.26 10.75
CA THR A 117 -0.17 46.31 10.32
C THR A 117 0.34 47.70 10.73
N TYR A 118 0.79 47.84 11.97
CA TYR A 118 1.41 49.09 12.47
C TYR A 118 2.64 49.50 11.64
N LEU A 119 3.54 48.56 11.32
CA LEU A 119 4.70 48.82 10.47
C LEU A 119 4.31 49.25 9.05
N ALA A 120 3.28 48.63 8.47
CA ALA A 120 2.77 49.01 7.17
C ALA A 120 2.21 50.45 7.18
N GLU A 121 1.50 50.83 8.23
CA GLU A 121 0.95 52.18 8.39
C GLU A 121 2.05 53.24 8.61
N GLU A 122 3.12 52.94 9.37
CA GLU A 122 4.24 53.87 9.55
C GLU A 122 5.17 53.95 8.33
N GLY A 123 5.37 52.83 7.62
CA GLY A 123 6.23 52.74 6.44
C GLY A 123 5.76 53.61 5.27
N THR A 124 4.46 53.88 5.17
CA THR A 124 3.90 54.76 4.11
C THR A 124 4.26 56.23 4.26
N LYS A 125 4.83 56.67 5.39
CA LYS A 125 5.16 58.09 5.65
C LYS A 125 6.64 58.47 5.44
N LYS A 126 7.56 57.53 5.20
CA LYS A 126 8.97 57.85 4.91
C LYS A 126 9.33 57.53 3.47
N ARG A 127 9.45 58.61 2.70
CA ARG A 127 9.97 58.72 1.33
C ARG A 127 11.23 57.86 1.15
N ILE A 128 11.11 56.85 0.29
CA ILE A 128 12.16 55.90 -0.08
C ILE A 128 13.31 56.67 -0.77
N VAL A 129 14.48 56.65 -0.13
CA VAL A 129 15.77 56.93 -0.78
C VAL A 129 16.22 55.61 -1.42
N GLU A 130 16.45 55.64 -2.72
CA GLU A 130 16.99 54.51 -3.49
C GLU A 130 18.31 54.02 -2.88
N GLN A 131 18.30 52.80 -2.35
CA GLN A 131 19.50 52.03 -2.10
C GLN A 131 19.50 50.79 -2.99
N SER A 132 20.54 50.71 -3.81
CA SER A 132 20.88 49.59 -4.68
C SER A 132 21.35 48.38 -3.86
N ASN A 133 20.39 47.56 -3.43
CA ASN A 133 20.45 46.11 -3.26
C ASN A 133 19.23 45.72 -2.41
N PRO A 134 18.26 44.95 -2.93
CA PRO A 134 17.13 44.53 -2.12
C PRO A 134 17.64 43.58 -1.01
N PRO A 135 17.37 43.85 0.28
CA PRO A 135 17.58 42.85 1.30
C PRO A 135 16.63 41.68 1.02
N LEU A 136 17.14 40.46 1.12
CA LEU A 136 16.32 39.25 1.13
C LEU A 136 15.19 39.44 2.15
N LEU A 137 13.95 39.31 1.68
CA LEU A 137 12.75 39.50 2.51
C LEU A 137 12.78 38.50 3.67
N PRO A 138 12.61 38.94 4.92
CA PRO A 138 12.60 38.07 6.11
C PRO A 138 11.35 37.15 6.19
N LEU A 139 10.39 37.29 5.27
CA LEU A 139 9.17 36.48 5.23
C LEU A 139 9.39 34.99 4.90
N PHE A 140 10.59 34.58 4.48
CA PHE A 140 10.87 33.17 4.19
C PHE A 140 11.29 32.36 5.42
N ASP A 141 11.83 33.01 6.46
CA ASP A 141 12.30 32.30 7.67
C ASP A 141 11.11 31.77 8.51
N GLU A 142 9.97 32.47 8.50
CA GLU A 142 8.73 32.03 9.17
C GLU A 142 8.00 30.94 8.38
N LEU A 143 8.00 31.04 7.04
CA LEU A 143 7.44 29.99 6.19
C LEU A 143 8.25 28.68 6.35
N ASP A 144 9.59 28.79 6.48
CA ASP A 144 10.47 27.65 6.76
C ASP A 144 10.20 27.01 8.14
N ALA A 145 9.65 27.75 9.09
CA ALA A 145 9.23 27.25 10.40
C ALA A 145 7.85 26.54 10.38
N GLU A 146 6.97 26.85 9.43
CA GLU A 146 5.67 26.19 9.23
C GLU A 146 5.73 24.95 8.30
N ILE A 147 6.77 24.84 7.48
CA ILE A 147 7.04 23.65 6.63
C ILE A 147 6.93 22.30 7.39
N PRO A 148 7.37 22.16 8.66
CA PRO A 148 7.20 20.94 9.44
C PRO A 148 5.73 20.58 9.73
N VAL A 149 4.86 21.57 9.97
CA VAL A 149 3.43 21.37 10.24
C VAL A 149 2.73 20.93 8.95
N LEU A 150 2.95 21.62 7.84
CA LEU A 150 2.43 21.24 6.53
C LEU A 150 2.93 19.86 6.07
N ARG A 151 4.19 19.51 6.40
CA ARG A 151 4.72 18.15 6.16
C ARG A 151 4.02 17.11 7.02
N LYS A 152 3.69 17.43 8.27
CA LYS A 152 2.98 16.52 9.18
C LYS A 152 1.55 16.28 8.68
N ASP A 153 0.82 17.33 8.30
CA ASP A 153 -0.53 17.19 7.75
C ASP A 153 -0.54 16.42 6.42
N CYS A 154 0.46 16.66 5.55
CA CYS A 154 0.65 15.85 4.35
C CYS A 154 0.98 14.39 4.68
N GLN A 155 1.79 14.13 5.71
CA GLN A 155 2.11 12.78 6.14
C GLN A 155 0.88 12.07 6.73
N ASP A 156 0.07 12.76 7.53
CA ASP A 156 -1.15 12.20 8.11
C ASP A 156 -2.20 11.92 7.02
N GLN A 157 -2.33 12.80 6.02
CA GLN A 157 -3.15 12.51 4.83
C GLN A 157 -2.60 11.36 3.99
N MET A 158 -1.27 11.24 3.88
CA MET A 158 -0.64 10.11 3.20
C MET A 158 -0.81 8.81 3.98
N ASP A 159 -0.74 8.84 5.31
CA ASP A 159 -0.95 7.67 6.16
C ASP A 159 -2.42 7.25 6.18
N LEU A 160 -3.37 8.19 6.11
CA LEU A 160 -4.79 7.91 5.88
C LEU A 160 -5.04 7.31 4.49
N ARG A 161 -4.45 7.90 3.46
CA ARG A 161 -4.55 7.39 2.09
C ARG A 161 -3.90 6.02 1.98
N ASP A 162 -2.73 5.82 2.57
CA ASP A 162 -2.04 4.55 2.62
C ASP A 162 -2.79 3.57 3.51
N PHE A 163 -3.45 3.97 4.60
CA PHE A 163 -4.33 3.09 5.38
C PHE A 163 -5.52 2.62 4.54
N VAL A 164 -6.19 3.54 3.84
CA VAL A 164 -7.31 3.26 2.93
C VAL A 164 -6.88 2.41 1.72
N LEU A 165 -5.64 2.60 1.21
CA LEU A 165 -5.12 1.90 0.04
C LEU A 165 -4.32 0.62 0.37
N SER A 166 -3.80 0.48 1.60
CA SER A 166 -2.91 -0.62 2.03
C SER A 166 -3.66 -1.91 2.30
N ASN A 167 -4.98 -1.85 2.41
CA ASN A 167 -5.81 -3.03 2.52
C ASN A 167 -6.66 -3.19 1.25
N PRO A 168 -6.03 -3.53 0.11
CA PRO A 168 -6.73 -3.67 -1.15
C PRO A 168 -7.83 -4.71 -1.00
N TRP A 169 -9.03 -4.36 -1.47
CA TRP A 169 -10.17 -5.26 -1.46
C TRP A 169 -9.85 -6.50 -2.30
N SER A 170 -9.80 -7.65 -1.66
CA SER A 170 -9.73 -8.92 -2.36
C SER A 170 -11.04 -9.19 -3.11
N GLU A 171 -10.97 -10.02 -4.15
CA GLU A 171 -12.17 -10.45 -4.88
C GLU A 171 -13.16 -11.17 -3.95
N ALA A 172 -12.65 -11.95 -2.99
CA ALA A 172 -13.47 -12.62 -1.98
C ALA A 172 -14.19 -11.64 -1.05
N GLU A 173 -13.52 -10.55 -0.62
CA GLU A 173 -14.17 -9.49 0.16
C GLU A 173 -15.20 -8.73 -0.67
N SER A 174 -14.91 -8.45 -1.95
CA SER A 174 -15.85 -7.78 -2.84
C SER A 174 -17.12 -8.64 -3.03
N LEU A 175 -16.97 -9.96 -3.23
CA LEU A 175 -18.10 -10.89 -3.29
C LEU A 175 -18.89 -10.96 -1.97
N ARG A 176 -18.19 -10.99 -0.84
CA ARG A 176 -18.82 -10.99 0.48
C ARG A 176 -19.58 -9.70 0.75
N LEU A 177 -19.01 -8.55 0.41
CA LEU A 177 -19.69 -7.26 0.51
C LEU A 177 -20.97 -7.28 -0.30
N LYS A 178 -20.94 -7.78 -1.54
CA LYS A 178 -22.15 -7.91 -2.36
C LYS A 178 -23.22 -8.75 -1.70
N GLU A 179 -22.85 -9.91 -1.16
CA GLU A 179 -23.79 -10.80 -0.49
C GLU A 179 -24.42 -10.17 0.76
N VAL A 180 -23.58 -9.58 1.62
CA VAL A 180 -24.01 -8.94 2.88
C VAL A 180 -24.89 -7.73 2.59
N THR A 181 -24.46 -6.83 1.71
CA THR A 181 -25.22 -5.62 1.36
C THR A 181 -26.56 -5.97 0.72
N LEU A 182 -26.64 -7.01 -0.13
CA LEU A 182 -27.92 -7.47 -0.69
C LEU A 182 -28.86 -8.03 0.38
N LYS A 183 -28.36 -8.79 1.35
CA LYS A 183 -29.15 -9.26 2.50
C LYS A 183 -29.67 -8.09 3.33
N GLU A 184 -28.86 -7.07 3.55
CA GLU A 184 -29.30 -5.85 4.23
C GLU A 184 -30.30 -5.04 3.42
N CYS A 185 -30.15 -4.96 2.09
CA CYS A 185 -31.13 -4.32 1.22
C CYS A 185 -32.50 -5.01 1.36
N GLN A 186 -32.52 -6.34 1.39
CA GLN A 186 -33.73 -7.12 1.60
C GLN A 186 -34.34 -6.87 2.98
N ARG A 187 -33.53 -6.82 4.04
CA ARG A 187 -34.00 -6.51 5.41
C ARG A 187 -34.55 -5.09 5.52
N ALA A 188 -33.87 -4.10 4.97
CA ALA A 188 -34.32 -2.71 4.94
C ALA A 188 -35.63 -2.56 4.13
N THR A 189 -35.71 -3.20 2.97
CA THR A 189 -36.96 -3.25 2.17
C THR A 189 -38.09 -3.91 2.96
N SER A 190 -37.79 -4.98 3.72
CA SER A 190 -38.76 -5.66 4.56
C SER A 190 -39.27 -4.76 5.69
N ARG A 191 -38.39 -4.00 6.35
CA ARG A 191 -38.77 -3.01 7.39
C ARG A 191 -39.72 -1.96 6.82
N VAL A 192 -39.40 -1.42 5.64
CA VAL A 192 -40.27 -0.46 4.94
C VAL A 192 -41.62 -1.08 4.59
N LEU A 193 -41.66 -2.32 4.09
CA LEU A 193 -42.91 -2.99 3.74
C LEU A 193 -43.74 -3.44 4.94
N LEU A 194 -43.11 -3.85 6.06
CA LEU A 194 -43.80 -4.23 7.31
C LEU A 194 -44.64 -3.08 7.86
N SER A 195 -44.17 -1.83 7.68
CA SER A 195 -44.95 -0.65 8.06
C SER A 195 -46.28 -0.53 7.30
N ARG A 196 -46.38 -1.14 6.10
CA ARG A 196 -47.51 -1.00 5.16
C ARG A 196 -48.33 -2.27 4.99
N TYR A 197 -47.72 -3.45 5.07
CA TYR A 197 -48.34 -4.74 4.82
C TYR A 197 -47.93 -5.73 5.94
N ARG A 198 -48.79 -5.95 6.95
CA ARG A 198 -48.41 -6.80 8.11
C ARG A 198 -48.12 -8.26 7.75
N ASP A 199 -48.87 -8.85 6.81
CA ASP A 199 -48.93 -10.33 6.71
C ASP A 199 -48.28 -10.94 5.44
N ARG A 200 -47.74 -10.14 4.51
CA ARG A 200 -47.22 -10.64 3.21
C ARG A 200 -45.88 -10.05 2.77
N VAL A 201 -45.07 -9.57 3.70
CA VAL A 201 -43.82 -8.86 3.37
C VAL A 201 -42.83 -9.71 2.61
N TRP A 202 -42.56 -10.93 3.08
CA TRP A 202 -41.53 -11.76 2.46
C TRP A 202 -41.87 -12.17 1.02
N SER A 203 -43.13 -12.52 0.74
CA SER A 203 -43.56 -12.83 -0.64
C SER A 203 -43.39 -11.62 -1.57
N GLN A 204 -43.62 -10.41 -1.06
CA GLN A 204 -43.43 -9.17 -1.83
C GLN A 204 -41.94 -8.86 -2.04
N VAL A 205 -41.12 -8.97 -1.00
CA VAL A 205 -39.66 -8.74 -1.10
C VAL A 205 -39.02 -9.73 -2.07
N SER A 206 -39.39 -11.01 -1.98
CA SER A 206 -38.89 -12.06 -2.89
C SER A 206 -39.39 -11.89 -4.33
N SER A 207 -40.54 -11.25 -4.55
CA SER A 207 -41.07 -10.96 -5.89
C SER A 207 -40.42 -9.74 -6.55
N LYS A 208 -39.74 -8.88 -5.78
CA LYS A 208 -39.10 -7.68 -6.33
C LYS A 208 -37.83 -8.04 -7.08
N SER A 209 -37.58 -7.29 -8.16
CA SER A 209 -36.34 -7.43 -8.91
C SER A 209 -35.15 -6.97 -8.04
N ALA A 210 -33.97 -7.55 -8.26
CA ALA A 210 -32.76 -7.12 -7.55
C ALA A 210 -32.49 -5.60 -7.67
N PRO A 211 -32.66 -4.96 -8.85
CA PRO A 211 -32.53 -3.50 -8.98
C PRO A 211 -33.44 -2.73 -8.04
N ASP A 212 -34.68 -3.17 -7.83
CA ASP A 212 -35.62 -2.49 -6.94
C ASP A 212 -35.16 -2.59 -5.49
N VAL A 213 -34.67 -3.75 -5.06
CA VAL A 213 -34.20 -3.97 -3.69
C VAL A 213 -32.94 -3.14 -3.39
N ILE A 214 -32.05 -3.00 -4.37
CA ILE A 214 -30.78 -2.26 -4.25
C ILE A 214 -31.01 -0.76 -4.04
N GLN A 215 -32.12 -0.18 -4.53
CA GLN A 215 -32.40 1.26 -4.35
C GLN A 215 -32.37 1.70 -2.88
N VAL A 216 -32.66 0.81 -1.94
CA VAL A 216 -32.63 1.14 -0.49
C VAL A 216 -31.21 1.36 0.03
N SER A 217 -30.18 0.79 -0.61
CA SER A 217 -28.77 1.05 -0.26
C SER A 217 -28.22 2.36 -0.83
N LEU A 218 -28.97 3.03 -1.70
CA LEU A 218 -28.51 4.28 -2.30
C LEU A 218 -28.78 5.46 -1.36
N PRO A 219 -27.88 6.47 -1.36
CA PRO A 219 -28.16 7.75 -0.72
C PRO A 219 -29.47 8.35 -1.23
N ALA A 220 -30.16 9.12 -0.40
CA ALA A 220 -31.43 9.75 -0.75
C ALA A 220 -31.45 10.42 -2.14
N TRP A 221 -30.39 11.17 -2.51
CA TRP A 221 -30.27 11.85 -3.80
C TRP A 221 -30.20 10.91 -5.01
N ALA A 222 -29.67 9.69 -4.83
CA ALA A 222 -29.51 8.70 -5.90
C ALA A 222 -30.71 7.76 -6.02
N ARG A 223 -31.66 7.81 -5.07
CA ARG A 223 -32.90 7.02 -5.15
C ARG A 223 -33.76 7.60 -6.24
N THR A 224 -34.14 6.77 -7.20
CA THR A 224 -35.17 7.19 -8.16
C THR A 224 -36.47 7.44 -7.38
N HIS A 225 -36.93 8.69 -7.29
CA HIS A 225 -38.14 9.13 -6.59
C HIS A 225 -39.40 8.29 -6.89
N LYS A 226 -39.36 7.45 -7.95
CA LYS A 226 -40.48 6.71 -8.50
C LYS A 226 -40.61 5.26 -8.03
N THR A 227 -39.55 4.60 -7.55
CA THR A 227 -39.51 3.12 -7.61
C THR A 227 -39.92 2.35 -6.36
N LEU A 228 -39.94 2.93 -5.16
CA LEU A 228 -40.31 2.15 -3.96
C LEU A 228 -41.33 2.79 -3.03
N LEU A 229 -41.46 4.10 -3.08
CA LEU A 229 -42.28 4.85 -2.15
C LEU A 229 -43.04 5.91 -2.93
N ASN A 230 -44.03 5.46 -3.72
CA ASN A 230 -45.24 6.26 -3.91
C ASN A 230 -45.92 6.34 -2.53
N THR A 231 -45.29 7.09 -1.63
CA THR A 231 -45.81 7.53 -0.35
C THR A 231 -46.92 8.48 -0.71
N GLY A 232 -48.16 7.99 -0.69
CA GLY A 232 -49.36 8.82 -0.69
C GLY A 232 -49.47 9.70 0.57
N ARG A 233 -48.34 10.22 1.05
CA ARG A 233 -48.16 11.11 2.20
C ARG A 233 -47.59 12.47 1.79
N SER A 234 -47.48 12.76 0.49
CA SER A 234 -47.27 14.13 -0.02
C SER A 234 -48.64 14.84 -0.13
N GLY A 235 -49.24 15.09 1.02
CA GLY A 235 -50.57 15.74 1.08
C GLY A 235 -50.85 16.56 2.33
N LEU A 236 -50.03 16.49 3.39
CA LEU A 236 -50.23 17.36 4.56
C LEU A 236 -48.90 17.67 5.26
N ARG A 237 -48.59 18.98 5.28
CA ARG A 237 -47.53 19.73 6.00
C ARG A 237 -46.18 19.86 5.29
N GLU A 238 -45.97 21.03 4.68
CA GLU A 238 -44.71 21.53 4.11
C GLU A 238 -43.83 22.29 5.12
N ASP A 239 -44.21 22.42 6.40
CA ASP A 239 -43.53 23.37 7.31
C ASP A 239 -42.82 22.72 8.51
N VAL A 240 -42.26 21.52 8.37
CA VAL A 240 -41.32 21.00 9.37
C VAL A 240 -39.96 20.89 8.72
N GLU A 241 -39.13 21.90 8.95
CA GLU A 241 -37.66 21.80 8.92
C GLU A 241 -37.27 20.73 9.95
N THR A 242 -37.42 19.45 9.60
CA THR A 242 -36.82 18.35 10.34
C THR A 242 -35.39 18.23 9.88
N ASP A 243 -34.47 18.40 10.82
CA ASP A 243 -33.03 18.20 10.73
C ASP A 243 -32.64 17.16 9.66
N GLU A 244 -31.77 17.61 8.75
CA GLU A 244 -31.35 16.99 7.49
C GLU A 244 -30.56 15.67 7.63
N GLU A 245 -30.62 15.02 8.80
CA GLU A 245 -30.07 13.70 9.05
C GLU A 245 -31.16 12.64 8.91
N GLU A 246 -31.82 12.59 7.74
CA GLU A 246 -32.57 11.38 7.35
C GLU A 246 -31.56 10.23 7.21
N GLU A 247 -31.24 9.63 8.35
CA GLU A 247 -30.48 8.41 8.51
C GLU A 247 -31.00 7.43 7.47
N ASP A 248 -30.14 7.02 6.53
CA ASP A 248 -30.47 6.41 5.22
C ASP A 248 -31.37 5.15 5.30
N GLY A 249 -31.80 4.71 6.49
CA GLY A 249 -32.57 3.48 6.76
C GLY A 249 -31.76 2.20 6.52
N PHE A 250 -30.60 2.36 5.90
CA PHE A 250 -29.64 1.33 5.56
C PHE A 250 -28.49 1.33 6.56
N ASP A 251 -28.38 0.24 7.31
CA ASP A 251 -27.45 0.09 8.41
C ASP A 251 -26.07 -0.38 7.90
N TRP A 252 -25.21 0.59 7.57
CA TRP A 252 -23.84 0.31 7.12
C TRP A 252 -22.95 -0.23 8.24
N GLU A 253 -23.26 0.04 9.51
CA GLU A 253 -22.55 -0.56 10.65
C GLU A 253 -22.76 -2.07 10.67
N HIS A 254 -23.99 -2.52 10.42
CA HIS A 254 -24.29 -3.95 10.33
C HIS A 254 -23.52 -4.63 9.18
N VAL A 255 -23.43 -3.97 8.02
CA VAL A 255 -22.66 -4.47 6.87
C VAL A 255 -21.18 -4.61 7.23
N SER A 256 -20.58 -3.56 7.81
CA SER A 256 -19.18 -3.56 8.25
C SER A 256 -18.90 -4.65 9.28
N ASN A 257 -19.77 -4.80 10.29
CA ASN A 257 -19.64 -5.85 11.30
C ASN A 257 -19.68 -7.25 10.71
N GLN A 258 -20.48 -7.48 9.64
CA GLN A 258 -20.50 -8.76 8.93
C GLN A 258 -19.29 -8.98 8.01
N MET A 259 -18.65 -7.91 7.53
CA MET A 259 -17.39 -7.98 6.76
C MET A 259 -16.20 -8.34 7.66
N GLY A 260 -16.28 -7.99 8.95
CA GLY A 260 -15.25 -8.22 9.97
C GLY A 260 -14.52 -6.93 10.35
N LEU A 261 -13.67 -6.98 11.38
CA LEU A 261 -13.02 -5.81 12.01
C LEU A 261 -12.08 -4.99 11.09
N ALA A 262 -11.90 -5.39 9.83
CA ALA A 262 -10.92 -4.79 8.94
C ALA A 262 -11.49 -3.68 8.04
N LYS A 263 -12.82 -3.51 7.97
CA LYS A 263 -13.46 -2.56 7.03
C LYS A 263 -14.45 -1.67 7.75
N THR A 264 -14.34 -0.36 7.58
CA THR A 264 -15.28 0.60 8.19
C THR A 264 -16.63 0.64 7.44
N PRO A 265 -17.71 1.12 8.07
CA PRO A 265 -19.00 1.32 7.41
C PRO A 265 -18.89 2.21 6.15
N GLU A 266 -18.10 3.27 6.22
CA GLU A 266 -17.86 4.23 5.13
C GLU A 266 -17.09 3.61 3.97
N GLU A 267 -16.08 2.77 4.27
CA GLU A 267 -15.35 2.01 3.26
C GLU A 267 -16.28 1.03 2.53
N CYS A 268 -17.13 0.32 3.27
CA CYS A 268 -18.12 -0.59 2.69
C CYS A 268 -19.12 0.15 1.80
N ARG A 269 -19.63 1.31 2.28
CA ARG A 269 -20.56 2.17 1.54
C ARG A 269 -19.92 2.69 0.26
N THR A 270 -18.73 3.27 0.36
CA THR A 270 -17.99 3.84 -0.77
C THR A 270 -17.66 2.76 -1.79
N ARG A 271 -17.15 1.61 -1.35
CA ARG A 271 -16.83 0.48 -2.23
C ARG A 271 -18.06 -0.04 -2.96
N TRP A 272 -19.18 -0.21 -2.24
CA TRP A 272 -20.45 -0.65 -2.83
C TRP A 272 -20.95 0.33 -3.88
N ILE A 273 -21.06 1.62 -3.55
CA ILE A 273 -21.57 2.65 -4.46
C ILE A 273 -20.67 2.80 -5.69
N MET A 274 -19.35 2.68 -5.52
CA MET A 274 -18.40 2.97 -6.59
C MET A 274 -18.00 1.76 -7.44
N ASN A 275 -18.09 0.53 -6.93
CA ASN A 275 -17.53 -0.64 -7.62
C ASN A 275 -18.45 -1.86 -7.62
N ASP A 276 -19.03 -2.19 -6.46
CA ASP A 276 -19.61 -3.52 -6.25
C ASP A 276 -21.13 -3.61 -6.45
N ARG A 277 -21.82 -2.47 -6.56
CA ARG A 277 -23.28 -2.44 -6.77
C ARG A 277 -23.66 -3.11 -8.10
N PRO A 278 -24.60 -4.08 -8.08
CA PRO A 278 -25.13 -4.69 -9.30
C PRO A 278 -25.70 -3.64 -10.24
N GLY A 279 -25.27 -3.70 -11.50
CA GLY A 279 -25.63 -2.73 -12.51
C GLY A 279 -24.49 -1.78 -12.86
N ILE A 280 -23.50 -1.56 -11.99
CA ILE A 280 -22.31 -0.79 -12.38
C ILE A 280 -21.43 -1.64 -13.31
N SER A 281 -21.05 -1.07 -14.44
CA SER A 281 -20.10 -1.72 -15.35
C SER A 281 -18.68 -1.59 -14.83
N SER A 282 -18.07 -2.72 -14.44
CA SER A 282 -16.65 -2.82 -14.07
C SER A 282 -15.75 -3.24 -15.23
N ASP A 283 -16.29 -3.38 -16.44
CA ASP A 283 -15.55 -3.82 -17.62
C ASP A 283 -14.49 -2.78 -18.03
N PRO A 284 -13.40 -3.17 -18.71
CA PRO A 284 -12.48 -2.19 -19.29
C PRO A 284 -13.20 -1.29 -20.31
N TRP A 285 -12.82 -0.01 -20.36
CA TRP A 285 -13.38 0.96 -21.31
C TRP A 285 -13.09 0.54 -22.74
N LYS A 286 -14.14 0.50 -23.58
CA LYS A 286 -14.02 0.22 -25.02
C LYS A 286 -13.78 1.52 -25.77
N ASP A 287 -13.00 1.49 -26.85
CA ASP A 287 -12.72 2.67 -27.68
C ASP A 287 -14.01 3.35 -28.20
N GLU A 288 -15.04 2.55 -28.53
CA GLU A 288 -16.36 3.05 -28.95
C GLU A 288 -17.13 3.73 -27.80
N GLU A 289 -16.95 3.25 -26.57
CA GLU A 289 -17.55 3.84 -25.37
C GLU A 289 -16.90 5.19 -25.07
N VAL A 290 -15.57 5.26 -25.13
CA VAL A 290 -14.80 6.49 -24.97
C VAL A 290 -15.17 7.53 -26.03
N LYS A 291 -15.25 7.14 -27.32
CA LYS A 291 -15.64 8.06 -28.40
C LYS A 291 -17.05 8.63 -28.18
N ARG A 292 -17.98 7.81 -27.70
CA ARG A 292 -19.33 8.26 -27.34
C ARG A 292 -19.32 9.20 -26.14
N LEU A 293 -18.55 8.90 -25.11
CA LEU A 293 -18.36 9.77 -23.94
C LEU A 293 -17.89 11.16 -24.37
N ILE A 294 -16.81 11.24 -25.17
CA ILE A 294 -16.27 12.51 -25.67
C ILE A 294 -17.33 13.26 -26.50
N GLY A 295 -18.05 12.57 -27.38
CA GLY A 295 -19.12 13.17 -28.20
C GLY A 295 -20.35 13.63 -27.40
N ILE A 296 -20.63 13.04 -26.23
CA ILE A 296 -21.67 13.52 -25.30
C ILE A 296 -21.19 14.80 -24.63
N VAL A 297 -19.99 14.80 -24.06
CA VAL A 297 -19.43 15.97 -23.37
C VAL A 297 -19.34 17.18 -24.30
N GLN A 298 -18.82 17.00 -25.52
CA GLN A 298 -18.75 18.08 -26.53
C GLN A 298 -20.13 18.66 -26.89
N ARG A 299 -21.17 17.82 -26.90
CA ARG A 299 -22.54 18.26 -27.20
C ARG A 299 -23.13 19.07 -26.05
N LEU A 300 -22.81 18.71 -24.81
CA LEU A 300 -23.28 19.39 -23.60
C LEU A 300 -22.47 20.65 -23.27
N GLN A 301 -21.21 20.75 -23.75
CA GLN A 301 -20.29 21.87 -23.51
C GLN A 301 -20.82 23.24 -23.99
N GLY A 302 -21.87 23.28 -24.82
CA GLY A 302 -22.50 24.53 -25.28
C GLY A 302 -23.45 25.19 -24.28
N ALA A 303 -23.75 24.57 -23.13
CA ALA A 303 -24.85 25.01 -22.26
C ALA A 303 -24.40 25.67 -20.94
N GLU A 304 -23.42 25.12 -20.20
CA GLU A 304 -23.05 25.57 -18.84
C GLU A 304 -21.57 25.30 -18.52
N GLU A 305 -20.99 26.05 -17.56
CA GLU A 305 -19.60 25.88 -17.07
C GLU A 305 -19.41 24.62 -16.21
N ASP A 306 -20.49 24.07 -15.64
CA ASP A 306 -20.46 22.88 -14.78
C ASP A 306 -21.08 21.67 -15.49
N TRP A 307 -20.28 20.64 -15.76
CA TRP A 307 -20.79 19.40 -16.36
C TRP A 307 -21.47 18.50 -15.32
N ASP A 308 -22.75 18.20 -15.51
CA ASP A 308 -23.42 17.13 -14.76
C ASP A 308 -22.95 15.75 -15.28
N TRP A 309 -21.93 15.20 -14.61
CA TRP A 309 -21.36 13.90 -14.95
C TRP A 309 -22.32 12.73 -14.74
N GLU A 310 -23.33 12.86 -13.88
CA GLU A 310 -24.37 11.84 -13.73
C GLU A 310 -25.31 11.84 -14.95
N GLN A 311 -25.61 13.01 -15.49
CA GLN A 311 -26.32 13.13 -16.76
C GLN A 311 -25.51 12.51 -17.92
N VAL A 312 -24.21 12.77 -17.98
CA VAL A 312 -23.31 12.18 -18.99
C VAL A 312 -23.30 10.65 -18.88
N ALA A 313 -23.16 10.10 -17.68
CA ALA A 313 -23.17 8.67 -17.44
C ALA A 313 -24.51 8.02 -17.82
N LYS A 314 -25.62 8.70 -17.54
CA LYS A 314 -26.97 8.27 -17.93
C LYS A 314 -27.17 8.28 -19.44
N GLU A 315 -26.67 9.29 -20.15
CA GLU A 315 -26.75 9.37 -21.62
C GLU A 315 -25.84 8.35 -22.31
N LEU A 316 -24.69 8.02 -21.70
CA LEU A 316 -23.78 6.99 -22.20
C LEU A 316 -24.44 5.59 -22.20
N GLY A 317 -25.32 5.33 -21.23
CA GLY A 317 -26.16 4.11 -21.20
C GLY A 317 -25.38 2.80 -20.97
N THR A 318 -24.13 2.88 -20.54
CA THR A 318 -23.28 1.72 -20.21
C THR A 318 -23.27 1.40 -18.72
N ASN A 319 -24.09 2.10 -17.93
CA ASN A 319 -24.13 2.01 -16.47
C ASN A 319 -22.77 2.27 -15.78
N ARG A 320 -21.97 3.16 -16.34
CA ARG A 320 -20.80 3.74 -15.67
C ARG A 320 -21.25 4.78 -14.64
N ILE A 321 -20.37 5.12 -13.70
CA ILE A 321 -20.62 6.21 -12.75
C ILE A 321 -20.11 7.53 -13.34
N GLY A 322 -20.72 8.65 -12.96
CA GLY A 322 -20.27 9.99 -13.39
C GLY A 322 -18.79 10.25 -13.09
N SER A 323 -18.30 9.84 -11.91
CA SER A 323 -16.88 9.97 -11.53
C SER A 323 -15.94 9.18 -12.45
N GLU A 324 -16.31 7.98 -12.88
CA GLU A 324 -15.54 7.18 -13.84
C GLU A 324 -15.53 7.84 -15.22
N CYS A 325 -16.66 8.41 -15.63
CA CYS A 325 -16.79 9.16 -16.88
C CYS A 325 -15.87 10.39 -16.87
N LEU A 326 -15.88 11.16 -15.78
CA LEU A 326 -14.98 12.31 -15.57
C LEU A 326 -13.51 11.88 -15.65
N MET A 327 -13.12 10.87 -14.88
CA MET A 327 -11.74 10.38 -14.85
C MET A 327 -11.30 9.88 -16.22
N THR A 328 -12.15 9.15 -16.93
CA THR A 328 -11.84 8.63 -18.26
C THR A 328 -11.72 9.77 -19.26
N TYR A 329 -12.64 10.73 -19.26
CA TYR A 329 -12.58 11.90 -20.13
C TYR A 329 -11.33 12.74 -19.87
N ALA A 330 -11.00 12.97 -18.60
CA ALA A 330 -9.83 13.74 -18.19
C ALA A 330 -8.51 13.07 -18.60
N CYS A 331 -8.42 11.74 -18.48
CA CYS A 331 -7.21 10.98 -18.78
C CYS A 331 -7.08 10.56 -20.26
N ASN A 332 -8.09 10.78 -21.10
CA ASN A 332 -8.05 10.29 -22.47
C ASN A 332 -7.29 11.25 -23.41
N ASP A 333 -6.28 10.74 -24.11
CA ASP A 333 -5.49 11.54 -25.06
C ASP A 333 -6.30 12.05 -26.26
N ALA A 334 -7.40 11.37 -26.64
CA ALA A 334 -8.28 11.78 -27.73
C ALA A 334 -9.28 12.88 -27.32
N ASN A 335 -9.27 13.30 -26.06
CA ASN A 335 -10.01 14.49 -25.65
C ASN A 335 -9.33 15.72 -26.28
N PRO A 336 -10.03 16.58 -27.04
CA PRO A 336 -9.42 17.77 -27.62
C PRO A 336 -8.82 18.72 -26.58
N ALA A 337 -9.33 18.70 -25.34
CA ALA A 337 -8.74 19.43 -24.23
C ALA A 337 -7.33 18.92 -23.86
N ASN A 338 -7.03 17.66 -24.21
CA ASN A 338 -5.74 17.00 -24.01
C ASN A 338 -4.87 16.96 -25.28
N GLU A 339 -5.48 16.90 -26.49
CA GLU A 339 -4.76 16.88 -27.79
C GLU A 339 -3.81 18.07 -27.97
N SER A 340 -4.08 19.19 -27.30
CA SER A 340 -3.37 20.45 -27.53
C SER A 340 -1.95 20.51 -26.95
N LEU A 341 -1.54 19.60 -26.06
CA LEU A 341 -0.37 19.89 -25.23
C LEU A 341 0.49 18.64 -24.97
N ASP A 342 1.30 18.28 -25.96
CA ASP A 342 2.56 17.59 -25.65
C ASP A 342 3.28 18.37 -24.55
N TYR A 343 3.70 17.69 -23.48
CA TYR A 343 4.48 18.33 -22.42
C TYR A 343 5.78 18.85 -23.01
N THR A 344 5.99 20.16 -22.91
CA THR A 344 7.25 20.75 -23.34
C THR A 344 8.35 20.41 -22.36
N LYS A 345 9.61 20.48 -22.79
CA LYS A 345 10.75 20.24 -21.90
C LYS A 345 10.77 21.24 -20.75
N GLU A 346 10.26 22.44 -20.99
CA GLU A 346 10.14 23.50 -19.99
C GLU A 346 9.05 23.18 -18.96
N GLU A 347 7.90 22.65 -19.40
CA GLU A 347 6.85 22.15 -18.49
C GLU A 347 7.38 20.98 -17.66
N ASP A 348 8.06 20.02 -18.28
CA ASP A 348 8.70 18.89 -17.60
C ASP A 348 9.65 19.34 -16.48
N LEU A 349 10.50 20.33 -16.78
CA LEU A 349 11.42 20.90 -15.79
C LEU A 349 10.68 21.61 -14.66
N ARG A 350 9.61 22.35 -14.95
CA ARG A 350 8.78 23.00 -13.91
C ARG A 350 8.09 21.97 -13.03
N ILE A 351 7.54 20.90 -13.62
CA ILE A 351 6.90 19.82 -12.88
C ILE A 351 7.91 19.12 -11.96
N LEU A 352 9.11 18.82 -12.47
CA LEU A 352 10.18 18.22 -11.66
C LEU A 352 10.61 19.14 -10.51
N GLN A 353 10.79 20.43 -10.77
CA GLN A 353 11.14 21.42 -9.74
C GLN A 353 10.05 21.54 -8.67
N GLN A 354 8.78 21.64 -9.06
CA GLN A 354 7.68 21.75 -8.11
C GLN A 354 7.45 20.45 -7.33
N ALA A 355 7.56 19.29 -7.97
CA ALA A 355 7.47 17.99 -7.29
C ALA A 355 8.61 17.80 -6.26
N GLN A 356 9.78 18.39 -6.51
CA GLN A 356 10.89 18.39 -5.56
C GLN A 356 10.62 19.26 -4.32
N ILE A 357 9.84 20.33 -4.48
CA ILE A 357 9.47 21.24 -3.37
C ILE A 357 8.27 20.68 -2.59
N TRP A 358 7.21 20.26 -3.28
CA TRP A 358 5.90 19.95 -2.69
C TRP A 358 5.65 18.46 -2.42
N SER A 359 6.63 17.59 -2.69
CA SER A 359 6.57 16.13 -2.65
C SER A 359 5.65 15.49 -3.71
N GLU A 360 5.89 14.20 -4.03
CA GLU A 360 5.20 13.46 -5.11
C GLU A 360 3.67 13.33 -4.89
N SER A 361 3.20 13.43 -3.64
CA SER A 361 1.79 13.25 -3.26
C SER A 361 0.92 14.47 -3.58
N SER A 362 1.51 15.67 -3.65
CA SER A 362 0.81 16.95 -3.82
C SER A 362 0.55 17.31 -5.29
N SER A 363 0.13 16.35 -6.11
CA SER A 363 -0.05 16.54 -7.56
C SER A 363 -0.97 17.71 -7.94
N SER A 364 -1.96 18.04 -7.11
CA SER A 364 -2.83 19.22 -7.30
C SER A 364 -2.06 20.53 -7.20
N LEU A 365 -1.26 20.70 -6.14
CA LEU A 365 -0.46 21.91 -5.92
C LEU A 365 0.66 22.04 -6.96
N VAL A 366 1.28 20.90 -7.32
CA VAL A 366 2.27 20.86 -8.40
C VAL A 366 1.61 21.29 -9.70
N ALA A 367 0.40 20.81 -10.02
CA ALA A 367 -0.29 21.16 -11.25
C ALA A 367 -0.70 22.64 -11.29
N GLU A 368 -1.32 23.14 -10.22
CA GLU A 368 -1.73 24.54 -10.10
C GLU A 368 -0.57 25.50 -10.34
N ARG A 369 0.62 25.20 -9.80
CA ARG A 369 1.79 26.08 -9.91
C ARG A 369 2.64 25.86 -11.16
N SER A 370 2.71 24.64 -11.68
CA SER A 370 3.55 24.35 -12.86
C SER A 370 2.81 24.55 -14.18
N CYS A 371 1.54 24.13 -14.24
CA CYS A 371 0.71 24.11 -15.45
C CYS A 371 -0.78 24.31 -15.08
N PRO A 372 -1.21 25.53 -14.70
CA PRO A 372 -2.59 25.80 -14.25
C PRO A 372 -3.66 25.49 -15.31
N HIS A 373 -3.26 25.44 -16.58
CA HIS A 373 -4.09 25.07 -17.72
C HIS A 373 -4.25 23.55 -17.90
N ARG A 374 -3.56 22.72 -17.10
CA ARG A 374 -3.64 21.26 -17.16
C ARG A 374 -4.34 20.71 -15.93
N LEU A 375 -5.14 19.67 -16.13
CA LEU A 375 -5.78 18.97 -15.03
C LEU A 375 -4.73 18.29 -14.13
N PRO A 376 -4.87 18.38 -12.80
CA PRO A 376 -3.97 17.72 -11.85
C PRO A 376 -3.72 16.24 -12.10
N VAL A 377 -4.76 15.52 -12.54
CA VAL A 377 -4.66 14.07 -12.83
C VAL A 377 -3.70 13.79 -13.99
N ASN A 378 -3.72 14.63 -15.04
CA ASN A 378 -2.84 14.48 -16.20
C ASN A 378 -1.39 14.74 -15.80
N LEU A 379 -1.18 15.72 -14.91
CA LEU A 379 0.15 16.02 -14.38
C LEU A 379 0.69 14.88 -13.52
N SER A 380 -0.16 14.29 -12.67
CA SER A 380 0.20 13.13 -11.85
C SER A 380 0.59 11.93 -12.72
N LEU A 381 -0.22 11.64 -13.75
CA LEU A 381 0.05 10.56 -14.70
C LEU A 381 1.34 10.82 -15.50
N HIS A 382 1.51 12.03 -16.03
CA HIS A 382 2.70 12.42 -16.77
C HIS A 382 3.97 12.32 -15.92
N TYR A 383 3.91 12.81 -14.68
CA TYR A 383 5.00 12.68 -13.72
C TYR A 383 5.33 11.21 -13.45
N ALA A 384 4.32 10.38 -13.14
CA ALA A 384 4.51 8.98 -12.80
C ALA A 384 5.04 8.13 -13.97
N HIS A 385 4.55 8.37 -15.19
CA HIS A 385 4.87 7.54 -16.36
C HIS A 385 6.09 8.01 -17.14
N LYS A 386 6.26 9.32 -17.37
CA LYS A 386 7.34 9.87 -18.20
C LYS A 386 8.49 10.40 -17.37
N LEU A 387 8.23 11.30 -16.42
CA LEU A 387 9.30 12.00 -15.69
C LEU A 387 10.01 11.12 -14.67
N ARG A 388 9.27 10.30 -13.94
CA ARG A 388 9.84 9.33 -12.99
C ARG A 388 10.63 8.24 -13.70
N ALA A 389 10.14 7.78 -14.86
CA ALA A 389 10.87 6.81 -15.67
C ALA A 389 12.16 7.43 -16.20
N ALA A 390 12.10 8.65 -16.75
CA ALA A 390 13.27 9.36 -17.27
C ALA A 390 14.33 9.62 -16.18
N THR A 391 13.93 10.11 -15.00
CA THR A 391 14.85 10.35 -13.88
C THR A 391 15.46 9.05 -13.34
N GLN A 392 14.72 7.94 -13.37
CA GLN A 392 15.23 6.61 -13.00
C GLN A 392 16.10 5.94 -14.08
N GLU A 393 15.92 6.30 -15.36
CA GLU A 393 16.67 5.75 -16.49
C GLU A 393 17.97 6.52 -16.77
N THR A 394 18.03 7.83 -16.54
CA THR A 394 19.24 8.64 -16.79
C THR A 394 20.36 8.40 -15.79
N SER A 395 20.08 7.74 -14.66
CA SER A 395 21.12 7.20 -13.80
C SER A 395 21.24 5.70 -14.07
N PRO A 396 22.27 5.23 -14.80
CA PRO A 396 22.65 3.84 -14.76
C PRO A 396 23.20 3.57 -13.35
N VAL A 397 22.30 3.42 -12.38
CA VAL A 397 22.59 2.85 -11.07
C VAL A 397 23.00 1.41 -11.35
N ARG A 398 24.29 1.27 -11.59
CA ARG A 398 24.99 0.02 -11.77
C ARG A 398 24.78 -0.74 -10.46
N TRP A 399 24.35 -1.99 -10.53
CA TRP A 399 24.18 -2.88 -9.36
C TRP A 399 25.51 -3.19 -8.62
N GLU A 400 26.58 -2.45 -8.91
CA GLU A 400 27.90 -2.56 -8.27
C GLU A 400 27.89 -2.14 -6.80
N ASP A 401 26.82 -1.48 -6.34
CA ASP A 401 26.62 -1.19 -4.93
C ASP A 401 26.10 -2.47 -4.24
N GLY A 402 27.01 -3.39 -3.92
CA GLY A 402 26.71 -4.70 -3.30
C GLY A 402 25.81 -4.59 -2.06
N ARG A 403 25.79 -3.43 -1.41
CA ARG A 403 24.88 -3.09 -0.31
C ARG A 403 23.40 -3.14 -0.71
N ARG A 404 23.02 -2.61 -1.88
CA ARG A 404 21.62 -2.62 -2.35
C ARG A 404 21.15 -4.03 -2.67
N HIS A 405 22.05 -4.81 -3.27
CA HIS A 405 21.78 -6.20 -3.56
C HIS A 405 21.57 -7.00 -2.27
N GLU A 406 22.43 -6.81 -1.27
CA GLU A 406 22.31 -7.43 0.05
C GLU A 406 20.99 -7.06 0.74
N ILE A 407 20.59 -5.78 0.69
CA ILE A 407 19.30 -5.34 1.26
C ILE A 407 18.13 -6.06 0.59
N VAL A 408 18.11 -6.17 -0.74
CA VAL A 408 17.06 -6.92 -1.45
C VAL A 408 17.02 -8.38 -0.98
N LEU A 409 18.17 -9.04 -0.85
CA LEU A 409 18.24 -10.42 -0.39
C LEU A 409 17.76 -10.59 1.05
N GLN A 410 18.17 -9.71 1.96
CA GLN A 410 17.76 -9.74 3.37
C GLN A 410 16.26 -9.50 3.52
N CYS A 411 15.71 -8.50 2.83
CA CYS A 411 14.27 -8.21 2.88
C CYS A 411 13.44 -9.40 2.38
N VAL A 412 13.85 -9.98 1.25
CA VAL A 412 13.14 -11.13 0.67
C VAL A 412 13.26 -12.35 1.59
N LYS A 413 14.42 -12.58 2.20
CA LYS A 413 14.62 -13.66 3.17
C LYS A 413 13.65 -13.54 4.36
N VAL A 414 13.53 -12.36 4.97
CA VAL A 414 12.61 -12.11 6.09
C VAL A 414 11.15 -12.34 5.66
N GLN A 415 10.77 -11.88 4.46
CA GLN A 415 9.41 -12.10 3.96
C GLN A 415 9.10 -13.58 3.68
N ILE A 416 10.07 -14.33 3.16
CA ILE A 416 9.94 -15.79 2.96
C ILE A 416 9.79 -16.50 4.31
N GLU A 417 10.63 -16.18 5.31
CA GLU A 417 10.55 -16.78 6.64
C GLU A 417 9.20 -16.49 7.32
N ALA A 418 8.69 -15.26 7.19
CA ALA A 418 7.37 -14.88 7.67
C ALA A 418 6.24 -15.62 6.94
N TYR A 419 6.34 -15.77 5.61
CA TYR A 419 5.40 -16.54 4.81
C TYR A 419 5.37 -18.01 5.24
N ASN A 420 6.54 -18.62 5.39
CA ASN A 420 6.70 -20.02 5.81
C ASN A 420 6.17 -20.25 7.22
N SER A 421 6.38 -19.29 8.12
CA SER A 421 5.87 -19.35 9.50
C SER A 421 4.33 -19.30 9.56
N ARG A 422 3.68 -18.56 8.65
CA ARG A 422 2.22 -18.52 8.51
C ARG A 422 1.66 -19.78 7.86
N ALA A 423 2.44 -20.47 7.03
CA ALA A 423 2.03 -21.67 6.29
C ALA A 423 2.09 -22.99 7.10
N LYS A 424 2.27 -22.94 8.44
CA LYS A 424 2.51 -24.08 9.36
C LYS A 424 1.41 -25.17 9.46
N GLY A 425 0.51 -25.29 8.48
CA GLY A 425 -0.44 -26.40 8.34
C GLY A 425 -0.20 -27.30 7.11
N SER A 426 0.75 -26.98 6.23
CA SER A 426 1.01 -27.76 5.01
C SER A 426 2.51 -27.92 4.79
N ASN A 427 3.09 -28.99 5.35
CA ASN A 427 4.50 -29.34 5.15
C ASN A 427 4.90 -29.58 3.68
N ASP A 428 3.95 -29.62 2.75
CA ASP A 428 4.21 -29.96 1.34
C ASP A 428 4.34 -28.77 0.39
N LEU A 429 4.04 -27.54 0.80
CA LEU A 429 3.89 -26.44 -0.16
C LEU A 429 5.18 -25.67 -0.51
N LEU A 430 6.30 -25.98 0.16
CA LEU A 430 7.58 -25.34 -0.16
C LEU A 430 8.75 -26.28 -0.42
N GLY A 431 8.58 -27.60 -0.28
CA GLY A 431 9.48 -28.64 -0.83
C GLY A 431 10.91 -28.22 -1.15
N LEU A 432 11.63 -27.63 -0.19
CA LEU A 432 13.02 -27.21 -0.38
C LEU A 432 13.99 -28.40 -0.28
N SER A 433 13.50 -29.60 0.07
CA SER A 433 14.20 -30.83 -0.22
C SER A 433 13.81 -31.30 -1.63
N LEU A 434 14.54 -30.83 -2.64
CA LEU A 434 14.67 -31.66 -3.83
C LEU A 434 15.23 -33.02 -3.38
N PRO A 435 14.63 -34.16 -3.75
CA PRO A 435 15.22 -35.46 -3.45
C PRO A 435 16.65 -35.44 -3.99
N ALA A 436 17.64 -35.91 -3.22
CA ALA A 436 19.05 -35.91 -3.64
C ALA A 436 19.26 -36.50 -5.06
N ALA A 437 18.40 -37.45 -5.47
CA ALA A 437 18.38 -38.03 -6.81
C ALA A 437 17.92 -37.08 -7.95
N ALA A 438 17.09 -36.07 -7.66
CA ALA A 438 16.71 -35.03 -8.62
C ALA A 438 17.83 -33.99 -8.81
N VAL A 439 18.68 -33.85 -7.80
CA VAL A 439 19.77 -32.88 -7.73
C VAL A 439 20.96 -33.33 -8.60
N GLU A 440 21.27 -34.62 -8.64
CA GLU A 440 22.33 -35.19 -9.50
C GLU A 440 22.07 -35.02 -11.02
N ASN A 441 20.83 -34.73 -11.44
CA ASN A 441 20.43 -34.52 -12.84
C ASN A 441 20.27 -33.03 -13.25
N LEU A 442 20.62 -32.08 -12.37
CA LEU A 442 20.38 -30.64 -12.58
C LEU A 442 21.30 -29.99 -13.62
N THR A 443 22.48 -30.55 -13.87
CA THR A 443 23.52 -29.87 -14.66
C THR A 443 23.22 -29.79 -16.17
N GLY A 444 22.25 -30.56 -16.69
CA GLY A 444 21.90 -30.55 -18.12
C GLY A 444 20.42 -30.34 -18.49
N ASN A 445 19.48 -30.40 -17.54
CA ASN A 445 18.06 -30.45 -17.88
C ASN A 445 17.38 -29.07 -17.93
N ARG A 446 17.17 -28.55 -19.15
CA ARG A 446 16.45 -27.28 -19.41
C ARG A 446 15.07 -27.24 -18.76
N ALA A 447 14.36 -28.37 -18.68
CA ALA A 447 13.02 -28.43 -18.09
C ALA A 447 13.04 -28.19 -16.58
N ILE A 448 14.07 -28.66 -15.87
CA ILE A 448 14.19 -28.45 -14.43
C ILE A 448 14.55 -26.99 -14.13
N ARG A 449 15.50 -26.40 -14.88
CA ARG A 449 15.81 -24.96 -14.77
C ARG A 449 14.57 -24.10 -15.02
N GLN A 450 13.70 -24.49 -15.96
CA GLN A 450 12.44 -23.78 -16.20
C GLN A 450 11.43 -23.95 -15.06
N ARG A 451 11.33 -25.14 -14.44
CA ARG A 451 10.48 -25.35 -13.26
C ARG A 451 10.94 -24.51 -12.07
N ILE A 452 12.26 -24.44 -11.82
CA ILE A 452 12.85 -23.60 -10.78
C ILE A 452 12.54 -22.12 -11.06
N ARG A 453 12.71 -21.65 -12.31
CA ARG A 453 12.31 -20.29 -12.71
C ARG A 453 10.84 -20.01 -12.43
N ASN A 454 9.95 -20.90 -12.86
CA ASN A 454 8.51 -20.72 -12.67
C ASN A 454 8.14 -20.70 -11.18
N HIS A 455 8.81 -21.52 -10.37
CA HIS A 455 8.61 -21.55 -8.92
C HIS A 455 9.03 -20.24 -8.25
N TYR A 456 10.25 -19.75 -8.52
CA TYR A 456 10.70 -18.47 -7.98
C TYR A 456 9.90 -17.28 -8.52
N ALA A 457 9.44 -17.32 -9.78
CA ALA A 457 8.53 -16.31 -10.31
C ALA A 457 7.19 -16.30 -9.55
N ALA A 458 6.61 -17.47 -9.26
CA ALA A 458 5.39 -17.58 -8.47
C ALA A 458 5.60 -17.12 -7.01
N LEU A 459 6.77 -17.38 -6.42
CA LEU A 459 7.11 -16.89 -5.10
C LEU A 459 7.29 -15.36 -5.11
N ALA A 460 7.89 -14.80 -6.15
CA ALA A 460 7.99 -13.36 -6.33
C ALA A 460 6.60 -12.70 -6.39
N GLU A 461 5.57 -13.31 -6.95
CA GLU A 461 4.22 -12.73 -6.94
C GLU A 461 3.61 -12.61 -5.54
N LYS A 462 4.11 -13.36 -4.55
CA LYS A 462 3.59 -13.36 -3.18
C LYS A 462 4.33 -12.41 -2.23
N LEU A 463 5.45 -11.84 -2.66
CA LEU A 463 6.29 -10.95 -1.85
C LEU A 463 5.81 -9.50 -1.94
N ASN A 464 5.93 -8.76 -0.84
CA ASN A 464 5.65 -7.33 -0.80
C ASN A 464 6.86 -6.54 -1.30
N TRP A 465 6.94 -6.33 -2.62
CA TRP A 465 8.04 -5.61 -3.26
C TRP A 465 8.03 -4.11 -3.00
N HIS A 466 6.92 -3.52 -2.55
CA HIS A 466 6.88 -2.12 -2.15
C HIS A 466 7.70 -1.90 -0.88
N GLU A 467 7.62 -2.82 0.08
CA GLU A 467 8.48 -2.83 1.28
C GLU A 467 9.97 -2.93 0.90
N VAL A 468 10.30 -3.88 0.01
CA VAL A 468 11.68 -4.06 -0.47
C VAL A 468 12.17 -2.80 -1.18
N ALA A 469 11.34 -2.17 -2.00
CA ALA A 469 11.69 -0.92 -2.69
C ALA A 469 11.89 0.25 -1.72
N ARG A 470 11.11 0.33 -0.63
CA ARG A 470 11.27 1.37 0.38
C ARG A 470 12.62 1.29 1.09
N GLN A 471 13.13 0.06 1.30
CA GLN A 471 14.43 -0.16 1.93
C GLN A 471 15.61 0.00 0.96
N VAL A 472 15.35 0.02 -0.35
CA VAL A 472 16.37 0.11 -1.39
C VAL A 472 16.23 1.45 -2.11
N ASP A 473 16.90 2.47 -1.56
CA ASP A 473 16.82 3.85 -2.04
C ASP A 473 17.01 3.97 -3.56
N GLY A 474 16.03 4.61 -4.22
CA GLY A 474 16.07 4.90 -5.65
C GLY A 474 15.76 3.71 -6.56
N MET A 475 15.13 2.65 -6.06
CA MET A 475 14.66 1.53 -6.89
C MET A 475 13.15 1.35 -6.84
N SER A 476 12.52 1.19 -8.01
CA SER A 476 11.12 0.81 -8.07
C SER A 476 10.93 -0.66 -7.71
N TRP A 477 9.77 -1.00 -7.13
CA TRP A 477 9.41 -2.37 -6.77
C TRP A 477 9.53 -3.35 -7.95
N LYS A 478 9.18 -2.90 -9.17
CA LYS A 478 9.35 -3.69 -10.41
C LYS A 478 10.81 -3.98 -10.75
N ARG A 479 11.73 -3.07 -10.40
CA ARG A 479 13.18 -3.23 -10.62
C ARG A 479 13.77 -4.18 -9.57
N CYS A 480 13.40 -4.04 -8.29
CA CYS A 480 13.78 -4.98 -7.23
C CYS A 480 13.33 -6.41 -7.56
N LYS A 481 12.07 -6.58 -7.98
CA LYS A 481 11.50 -7.87 -8.38
C LYS A 481 12.25 -8.51 -9.54
N ARG A 482 12.45 -7.76 -10.63
CA ARG A 482 13.18 -8.26 -11.82
C ARG A 482 14.61 -8.64 -11.49
N HIS A 483 15.30 -7.83 -10.67
CA HIS A 483 16.67 -8.11 -10.26
C HIS A 483 16.77 -9.36 -9.41
N TRP A 484 15.87 -9.52 -8.43
CA TRP A 484 15.83 -10.71 -7.61
C TRP A 484 15.58 -11.97 -8.45
N ILE A 485 14.59 -11.92 -9.37
CA ILE A 485 14.33 -13.05 -10.29
C ILE A 485 15.58 -13.37 -11.14
N ALA A 486 16.23 -12.35 -11.72
CA ALA A 486 17.43 -12.57 -12.53
C ALA A 486 18.58 -13.16 -11.70
N HIS A 487 18.85 -12.60 -10.53
CA HIS A 487 19.96 -13.02 -9.67
C HIS A 487 19.74 -14.40 -9.09
N PHE A 488 18.57 -14.68 -8.51
CA PHE A 488 18.30 -15.97 -7.85
C PHE A 488 18.22 -17.12 -8.85
N VAL A 489 17.74 -16.85 -10.07
CA VAL A 489 17.72 -17.84 -11.14
C VAL A 489 19.14 -18.16 -11.61
N GLU A 490 20.03 -17.18 -11.75
CA GLU A 490 21.39 -17.45 -12.25
C GLU A 490 22.33 -17.94 -11.14
N VAL A 491 22.36 -17.27 -10.00
CA VAL A 491 23.26 -17.61 -8.89
C VAL A 491 22.76 -18.82 -8.11
N GLY A 492 21.45 -18.93 -7.86
CA GLY A 492 20.89 -20.08 -7.15
C GLY A 492 21.08 -21.38 -7.93
N ILE A 493 20.88 -21.35 -9.25
CA ILE A 493 21.15 -22.54 -10.09
C ILE A 493 22.65 -22.88 -10.10
N THR A 494 23.53 -21.87 -10.14
CA THR A 494 24.98 -22.09 -10.20
C THR A 494 25.51 -22.63 -8.87
N GLN A 495 25.17 -22.01 -7.74
CA GLN A 495 25.58 -22.46 -6.40
C GLN A 495 25.07 -23.87 -6.10
N MET A 496 23.80 -24.18 -6.43
CA MET A 496 23.28 -25.53 -6.28
C MET A 496 23.98 -26.55 -7.17
N CYS A 497 24.52 -26.16 -8.34
CA CYS A 497 25.33 -27.07 -9.15
C CYS A 497 26.72 -27.27 -8.53
N GLU A 498 27.34 -26.22 -8.00
CA GLU A 498 28.67 -26.26 -7.37
C GLU A 498 28.66 -27.07 -6.07
N ASP A 499 27.66 -26.89 -5.20
CA ASP A 499 27.53 -27.66 -3.95
C ASP A 499 27.38 -29.16 -4.23
N VAL A 500 26.69 -29.52 -5.32
CA VAL A 500 26.49 -30.92 -5.76
C VAL A 500 27.76 -31.51 -6.35
N GLU A 501 28.53 -30.70 -7.08
CA GLU A 501 29.84 -31.12 -7.57
C GLU A 501 30.85 -31.28 -6.42
N ALA A 502 30.79 -30.42 -5.39
CA ALA A 502 31.61 -30.51 -4.20
C ALA A 502 31.28 -31.75 -3.35
N GLU A 503 30.00 -32.07 -3.17
CA GLU A 503 29.55 -33.28 -2.46
C GLU A 503 29.77 -34.57 -3.27
N GLY A 504 29.66 -34.50 -4.60
CA GLY A 504 29.87 -35.62 -5.52
C GLY A 504 31.35 -35.93 -5.85
N GLY A 505 32.27 -35.03 -5.50
CA GLY A 505 33.67 -35.08 -5.91
C GLY A 505 34.52 -36.22 -5.33
N VAL A 506 34.08 -36.88 -4.26
CA VAL A 506 34.92 -37.89 -3.57
C VAL A 506 34.86 -39.29 -4.22
N ASN A 507 33.90 -39.59 -5.11
CA ASN A 507 33.75 -40.96 -5.65
C ASN A 507 33.42 -41.09 -7.14
N ARG A 508 33.32 -39.99 -7.90
CA ARG A 508 32.94 -40.03 -9.32
C ARG A 508 33.95 -40.80 -10.20
N PRO A 509 35.28 -40.62 -10.06
CA PRO A 509 36.26 -41.41 -10.83
C PRO A 509 36.28 -42.88 -10.44
N GLN A 510 36.06 -43.21 -9.16
CA GLN A 510 36.03 -44.60 -8.68
C GLN A 510 34.76 -45.35 -9.09
N ARG A 511 33.60 -44.68 -9.15
CA ARG A 511 32.35 -45.29 -9.64
C ARG A 511 32.35 -45.47 -11.15
N GLU A 512 32.88 -44.51 -11.93
CA GLU A 512 33.06 -44.69 -13.38
C GLU A 512 34.13 -45.73 -13.71
N ALA A 513 35.22 -45.78 -12.94
CA ALA A 513 36.23 -46.84 -13.09
C ALA A 513 35.67 -48.22 -12.73
N LYS A 514 34.84 -48.33 -11.68
CA LYS A 514 34.16 -49.58 -11.30
C LYS A 514 33.16 -50.02 -12.37
N ARG A 515 32.33 -49.10 -12.87
CA ARG A 515 31.36 -49.39 -13.93
C ARG A 515 32.05 -49.81 -15.24
N LYS A 516 33.12 -49.13 -15.65
CA LYS A 516 33.92 -49.55 -16.83
C LYS A 516 34.61 -50.90 -16.60
N ARG A 517 34.97 -51.24 -15.36
CA ARG A 517 35.57 -52.53 -15.01
C ARG A 517 34.55 -53.67 -15.05
N GLU A 518 33.30 -53.40 -14.66
CA GLU A 518 32.18 -54.35 -14.75
C GLU A 518 31.72 -54.52 -16.21
N GLU A 519 31.66 -53.43 -16.99
CA GLU A 519 31.34 -53.45 -18.44
C GLU A 519 32.41 -54.22 -19.25
N TRP A 520 33.69 -54.13 -18.87
CA TRP A 520 34.76 -54.95 -19.46
C TRP A 520 34.75 -56.42 -19.01
N GLN A 521 34.12 -56.74 -17.88
CA GLN A 521 34.00 -58.12 -17.39
C GLN A 521 32.86 -58.88 -18.07
N ASP A 522 31.81 -58.18 -18.52
CA ASP A 522 30.69 -58.80 -19.23
C ASP A 522 30.96 -59.01 -20.74
N ASP A 523 31.86 -58.24 -21.36
CA ASP A 523 32.23 -58.40 -22.78
C ASP A 523 33.24 -59.53 -23.08
N ALA A 524 33.79 -60.19 -22.05
CA ALA A 524 34.80 -61.23 -22.23
C ALA A 524 34.23 -62.65 -22.48
N SER A 525 32.92 -62.81 -22.63
CA SER A 525 32.30 -64.14 -22.82
C SER A 525 31.21 -64.15 -23.89
N THR A 526 31.55 -63.92 -25.16
CA THR A 526 30.78 -64.49 -26.28
C THR A 526 31.65 -64.70 -27.53
N PRO A 527 31.82 -65.94 -28.05
CA PRO A 527 32.47 -66.18 -29.33
C PRO A 527 31.43 -66.30 -30.46
N GLY A 528 31.62 -65.50 -31.52
CA GLY A 528 31.18 -65.80 -32.88
C GLY A 528 29.75 -65.41 -33.26
N MET A 529 29.62 -64.39 -34.12
CA MET A 529 28.99 -64.57 -35.45
C MET A 529 29.18 -63.30 -36.30
N GLU A 530 29.62 -63.52 -37.54
CA GLU A 530 29.70 -62.53 -38.61
C GLU A 530 28.29 -62.04 -38.99
N GLY A 531 28.15 -60.73 -39.15
CA GLY A 531 26.92 -60.13 -39.70
C GLY A 531 26.98 -58.60 -39.71
N ARG A 532 27.42 -58.02 -40.83
CA ARG A 532 27.15 -56.61 -41.15
C ARG A 532 25.63 -56.40 -41.24
N PRO A 533 25.13 -55.26 -40.75
CA PRO A 533 24.49 -54.34 -41.69
C PRO A 533 24.89 -52.86 -41.48
N GLU A 534 24.95 -52.14 -42.59
CA GLU A 534 24.95 -50.68 -42.68
C GLU A 534 23.67 -50.10 -42.06
N VAL A 535 23.80 -49.10 -41.18
CA VAL A 535 22.74 -48.09 -40.96
C VAL A 535 23.36 -46.73 -40.61
N ASP A 536 23.07 -45.77 -41.49
CA ASP A 536 22.93 -44.31 -41.39
C ASP A 536 23.74 -43.47 -40.39
N ALA A 537 24.59 -42.64 -40.99
CA ALA A 537 25.08 -41.40 -40.42
C ALA A 537 23.96 -40.35 -40.38
N SER A 538 23.52 -39.96 -39.18
CA SER A 538 22.94 -38.64 -38.87
C SER A 538 22.70 -38.48 -37.35
N VAL A 539 23.76 -38.20 -36.60
CA VAL A 539 23.66 -37.64 -35.24
C VAL A 539 24.40 -36.30 -35.25
N PRO A 540 23.74 -35.17 -34.94
CA PRO A 540 24.42 -33.89 -34.84
C PRO A 540 25.33 -33.93 -33.62
N VAL A 541 26.64 -33.91 -33.86
CA VAL A 541 27.65 -33.69 -32.83
C VAL A 541 27.31 -32.40 -32.09
N LEU A 542 27.02 -32.53 -30.80
CA LEU A 542 26.80 -31.42 -29.87
C LEU A 542 27.99 -30.45 -29.97
N GLN A 543 27.70 -29.19 -30.29
CA GLN A 543 28.69 -28.11 -30.29
C GLN A 543 29.17 -27.89 -28.85
N THR A 544 30.27 -28.54 -28.50
CA THR A 544 31.09 -28.15 -27.34
C THR A 544 31.49 -26.69 -27.55
N GLU A 545 31.29 -25.85 -26.54
CA GLU A 545 31.64 -24.42 -26.60
C GLU A 545 33.05 -24.25 -27.14
N ARG A 546 33.19 -23.50 -28.23
CA ARG A 546 34.48 -23.23 -28.84
C ARG A 546 35.37 -22.58 -27.77
N PRO A 547 36.60 -23.06 -27.52
CA PRO A 547 37.50 -22.39 -26.58
C PRO A 547 37.88 -20.99 -27.08
N TRP A 548 38.07 -20.05 -26.16
CA TRP A 548 38.52 -18.69 -26.48
C TRP A 548 39.98 -18.73 -26.96
N ALA A 549 40.21 -18.19 -28.15
CA ALA A 549 41.55 -18.11 -28.69
C ALA A 549 42.33 -16.94 -28.05
N PRO A 550 43.66 -17.05 -27.85
CA PRO A 550 44.45 -15.99 -27.21
C PRO A 550 44.33 -14.61 -27.87
N HIS A 551 44.12 -14.57 -29.20
CA HIS A 551 43.92 -13.30 -29.93
C HIS A 551 42.58 -12.64 -29.60
N GLU A 552 41.54 -13.42 -29.25
CA GLU A 552 40.25 -12.88 -28.80
C GLU A 552 40.40 -12.23 -27.42
N ASP A 553 41.11 -12.89 -26.50
CA ASP A 553 41.41 -12.34 -25.17
C ASP A 553 42.22 -11.04 -25.27
N ALA A 554 43.23 -11.00 -26.16
CA ALA A 554 44.01 -9.80 -26.43
C ALA A 554 43.17 -8.65 -27.02
N MET A 555 42.22 -8.95 -27.91
CA MET A 555 41.29 -7.94 -28.44
C MET A 555 40.35 -7.40 -27.36
N ILE A 556 39.81 -8.25 -26.49
CA ILE A 556 38.96 -7.82 -25.37
C ILE A 556 39.75 -6.88 -24.44
N HIS A 557 41.00 -7.24 -24.09
CA HIS A 557 41.88 -6.37 -23.30
C HIS A 557 42.17 -5.03 -23.97
N LYS A 558 42.42 -5.01 -25.28
CA LYS A 558 42.79 -3.80 -26.02
C LYS A 558 41.63 -2.80 -26.15
N TYR A 559 40.41 -3.27 -26.40
CA TYR A 559 39.30 -2.39 -26.80
C TYR A 559 38.35 -2.00 -25.66
N ARG A 560 38.35 -2.74 -24.54
CA ARG A 560 37.45 -2.45 -23.41
C ARG A 560 37.80 -1.18 -22.61
N PRO A 561 39.08 -0.78 -22.42
CA PRO A 561 39.42 0.49 -21.78
C PRO A 561 38.87 1.72 -22.52
N GLY A 562 38.62 1.59 -23.84
CA GLY A 562 38.12 2.66 -24.71
C GLY A 562 36.61 2.85 -24.73
N LYS A 563 35.85 2.38 -23.72
CA LYS A 563 34.38 2.51 -23.61
C LYS A 563 33.57 1.96 -24.80
N ARG A 564 34.11 1.02 -25.59
CA ARG A 564 33.33 0.36 -26.65
C ARG A 564 32.29 -0.59 -26.05
N SER A 565 31.10 -0.64 -26.64
CA SER A 565 30.06 -1.58 -26.20
C SER A 565 30.47 -3.03 -26.46
N ASN A 566 30.00 -3.96 -25.62
CA ASN A 566 30.32 -5.38 -25.78
C ASN A 566 29.86 -5.95 -27.14
N ALA A 567 28.76 -5.42 -27.69
CA ALA A 567 28.28 -5.75 -29.03
C ALA A 567 29.24 -5.29 -30.14
N ALA A 568 29.88 -4.13 -29.98
CA ALA A 568 30.89 -3.67 -30.92
C ALA A 568 32.15 -4.55 -30.88
N ILE A 569 32.61 -4.93 -29.68
CA ILE A 569 33.76 -5.84 -29.52
C ILE A 569 33.45 -7.21 -30.13
N ALA A 570 32.26 -7.77 -29.86
CA ALA A 570 31.78 -9.01 -30.46
C ALA A 570 31.79 -8.96 -32.01
N LYS A 571 31.29 -7.86 -32.60
CA LYS A 571 31.32 -7.65 -34.06
C LYS A 571 32.75 -7.57 -34.60
N MET A 572 33.70 -7.02 -33.84
CA MET A 572 35.10 -6.93 -34.23
C MET A 572 35.83 -8.28 -34.18
N LEU A 573 35.47 -9.16 -33.25
CA LEU A 573 36.05 -10.51 -33.16
C LEU A 573 35.74 -11.34 -34.41
N ARG A 574 34.61 -11.08 -35.10
CA ARG A 574 34.12 -11.85 -36.25
C ARG A 574 34.02 -13.37 -36.00
N THR A 575 33.96 -13.78 -34.73
CA THR A 575 33.95 -15.19 -34.32
C THR A 575 32.56 -15.74 -34.01
N GLY A 576 31.51 -14.95 -34.24
CA GLY A 576 30.12 -15.33 -33.95
C GLY A 576 29.74 -15.19 -32.47
N ARG A 577 30.64 -14.70 -31.62
CA ARG A 577 30.39 -14.45 -30.20
C ARG A 577 29.35 -13.34 -30.02
N SER A 578 28.47 -13.51 -29.05
CA SER A 578 27.52 -12.50 -28.60
C SER A 578 28.19 -11.45 -27.70
N GLY A 579 27.56 -10.28 -27.55
CA GLY A 579 28.00 -9.28 -26.59
C GLY A 579 27.99 -9.78 -25.14
N ALA A 580 27.11 -10.73 -24.80
CA ALA A 580 27.06 -11.35 -23.48
C ALA A 580 28.27 -12.27 -23.23
N GLU A 581 28.68 -13.07 -24.22
CA GLU A 581 29.87 -13.92 -24.11
C GLU A 581 31.15 -13.09 -23.94
N VAL A 582 31.27 -11.97 -24.66
CA VAL A 582 32.38 -11.01 -24.49
C VAL A 582 32.33 -10.34 -23.11
N ALA A 583 31.14 -10.08 -22.57
CA ALA A 583 30.98 -9.55 -21.22
C ALA A 583 31.49 -10.54 -20.17
N ALA A 584 31.05 -11.80 -20.25
CA ALA A 584 31.44 -12.87 -19.34
C ALA A 584 32.94 -13.17 -19.41
N ARG A 585 33.51 -13.26 -20.62
CA ARG A 585 34.94 -13.54 -20.79
C ARG A 585 35.84 -12.48 -20.16
N TRP A 586 35.42 -11.21 -20.19
CA TRP A 586 36.17 -10.13 -19.55
C TRP A 586 36.23 -10.24 -18.03
N GLU A 587 35.15 -10.69 -17.39
CA GLU A 587 35.16 -10.91 -15.94
C GLU A 587 36.19 -12.00 -15.58
N VAL A 588 36.27 -13.07 -16.37
CA VAL A 588 37.30 -14.13 -16.22
C VAL A 588 38.71 -13.57 -16.40
N LEU A 589 38.93 -12.71 -17.40
CA LEU A 589 40.23 -12.09 -17.63
C LEU A 589 40.64 -11.12 -16.50
N LYS A 590 39.68 -10.37 -15.94
CA LYS A 590 39.93 -9.52 -14.77
C LYS A 590 40.29 -10.34 -13.52
N ALA A 591 39.59 -11.44 -13.28
CA ALA A 591 39.90 -12.33 -12.17
C ALA A 591 41.34 -12.88 -12.28
N ARG A 592 41.71 -13.40 -13.47
CA ARG A 592 43.08 -13.86 -13.74
C ARG A 592 44.14 -12.79 -13.56
N ALA A 593 43.84 -11.54 -13.94
CA ALA A 593 44.77 -10.43 -13.75
C ALA A 593 44.98 -10.12 -12.25
N ARG A 594 43.93 -10.17 -11.44
CA ARG A 594 44.04 -10.00 -9.97
C ARG A 594 44.86 -11.11 -9.34
N ASP A 595 44.63 -12.36 -9.73
CA ASP A 595 45.38 -13.51 -9.22
C ASP A 595 46.86 -13.43 -9.60
N ALA A 596 47.16 -12.98 -10.83
CA ALA A 596 48.54 -12.76 -11.28
C ALA A 596 49.23 -11.64 -10.47
N SER A 597 48.53 -10.54 -10.18
CA SER A 597 49.05 -9.47 -9.32
C SER A 597 49.27 -9.94 -7.88
N ALA A 598 48.37 -10.76 -7.33
CA ALA A 598 48.52 -11.33 -5.98
C ALA A 598 49.75 -12.24 -5.90
N ARG A 599 49.96 -13.10 -6.90
CA ARG A 599 51.17 -13.96 -6.98
C ARG A 599 52.45 -13.16 -7.14
N GLN A 600 52.43 -12.05 -7.89
CA GLN A 600 53.59 -11.16 -8.02
C GLN A 600 53.96 -10.52 -6.68
N LEU A 601 52.97 -10.11 -5.88
CA LEU A 601 53.16 -9.59 -4.51
C LEU A 601 53.73 -10.66 -3.56
N GLU A 602 53.27 -11.91 -3.68
CA GLU A 602 53.80 -13.03 -2.87
C GLU A 602 55.21 -13.47 -3.30
N SER A 603 55.57 -13.29 -4.57
CA SER A 603 56.89 -13.66 -5.12
C SER A 603 57.97 -12.60 -4.96
N ALA A 604 57.62 -11.40 -4.46
CA ALA A 604 58.60 -10.36 -4.21
C ALA A 604 59.52 -10.82 -3.06
N PRO A 605 60.85 -10.99 -3.27
CA PRO A 605 61.75 -11.44 -2.23
C PRO A 605 61.70 -10.44 -1.08
N SER A 606 61.44 -10.95 0.13
CA SER A 606 61.59 -10.18 1.35
C SER A 606 63.06 -9.82 1.51
N ASP A 607 63.46 -8.63 1.06
CA ASP A 607 64.78 -8.10 1.35
C ASP A 607 64.94 -8.01 2.86
N GLN A 608 65.71 -8.93 3.41
CA GLN A 608 66.23 -8.89 4.76
C GLN A 608 67.20 -7.71 4.85
N THR A 609 66.75 -6.58 5.38
CA THR A 609 67.64 -5.57 5.92
C THR A 609 68.09 -6.00 7.31
N SER A 610 69.34 -6.47 7.37
CA SER A 610 70.24 -6.25 8.52
C SER A 610 70.67 -4.79 8.57
#